data_AF-X1A3N8-F1
#
_entry.id   AF-X1A3N8-F1
#
_cell.length_a   1.000
_cell.length_b   1.000
_cell.length_c   1.000
_cell.angle_alpha   90.00
_cell.angle_beta   90.00
_cell.angle_gamma   90.00
#
_symmetry.space_group_name_H-M   'P 1'
#
loop_
_entity.id
_entity.type
_entity.pdbx_description
1 polymer ?
#
loop_
_entity_poly.entity_id
_entity_poly.type
_entity_poly.pdbx_seq_one_letter_code
_entity_poly.pdbx_strand_id
1 'polypeptide(L)'
;QKNIYDMMLDWLAAGLDPQRSILFVQSHVPEVMELHTLLGMITPLGWLLRVPTFKEKAKLQPKNINYGLVGYPVLMTADIVLYKAEVVPVGEDQLPHLELAKS
;
A
#
# COMPACT_ATOMS: atom_id res chain seq x y z
N GLN A 1 -18.01 4.29 0.14
CA GLN A 1 -18.04 4.36 1.62
C GLN A 1 -18.60 3.09 2.27
N LYS A 2 -19.71 2.50 1.78
CA LYS A 2 -20.26 1.25 2.34
C LYS A 2 -19.20 0.15 2.58
N ASN A 3 -18.38 -0.18 1.59
CA ASN A 3 -17.33 -1.19 1.73
C ASN A 3 -16.30 -0.90 2.85
N ILE A 4 -16.03 0.38 3.14
CA ILE A 4 -15.11 0.78 4.22
C ILE A 4 -15.78 0.47 5.57
N TYR A 5 -17.06 0.81 5.72
CA TYR A 5 -17.84 0.50 6.92
C TYR A 5 -17.95 -1.01 7.13
N ASP A 6 -18.29 -1.77 6.09
CA ASP A 6 -18.43 -3.23 6.18
C ASP A 6 -17.10 -3.88 6.60
N MET A 7 -15.97 -3.47 6.00
CA MET A 7 -14.65 -3.96 6.37
C MET A 7 -14.27 -3.62 7.82
N MET A 8 -14.57 -2.40 8.28
CA MET A 8 -14.32 -2.04 9.68
C MET A 8 -15.17 -2.87 10.64
N LEU A 9 -16.44 -3.12 10.32
CA LEU A 9 -17.30 -3.98 11.13
C LEU A 9 -16.77 -5.41 11.20
N ASP A 10 -16.31 -5.97 10.07
CA ASP A 10 -15.70 -7.31 10.03
C ASP A 10 -14.45 -7.39 10.91
N TRP A 11 -13.58 -6.37 10.88
CA TRP A 11 -12.40 -6.31 11.73
C TRP A 11 -12.74 -6.24 13.22
N LEU A 12 -13.72 -5.40 13.59
CA LEU A 12 -14.20 -5.30 14.98
C LEU A 12 -14.82 -6.63 15.44
N ALA A 13 -15.62 -7.26 14.58
CA ALA A 13 -16.22 -8.57 14.87
C ALA A 13 -15.18 -9.70 15.00
N ALA A 14 -14.07 -9.61 14.26
CA ALA A 14 -12.93 -10.52 14.36
C ALA A 14 -12.06 -10.28 15.63
N GLY A 15 -12.37 -9.26 16.44
CA GLY A 15 -11.73 -9.00 17.73
C GLY A 15 -10.63 -7.94 17.71
N LEU A 16 -10.49 -7.16 16.64
CA LEU A 16 -9.63 -5.98 16.66
C LEU A 16 -10.25 -4.92 17.59
N ASP A 17 -9.49 -4.52 18.61
CA ASP A 17 -9.90 -3.55 19.62
C ASP A 17 -9.30 -2.16 19.32
N PRO A 18 -10.11 -1.13 19.00
CA PRO A 18 -9.66 0.24 18.75
C PRO A 18 -8.96 0.90 19.95
N GLN A 19 -9.15 0.39 21.17
CA GLN A 19 -8.45 0.88 22.36
C GLN A 19 -7.01 0.36 22.42
N ARG A 20 -6.69 -0.72 21.70
CA ARG A 20 -5.38 -1.37 21.68
C ARG A 20 -4.64 -1.18 20.35
N SER A 21 -5.37 -0.93 19.27
CA SER A 21 -4.83 -0.79 17.91
C SER A 21 -5.41 0.44 17.22
N ILE A 22 -4.60 1.13 16.42
CA ILE A 22 -5.07 2.25 15.61
C ILE A 22 -5.67 1.70 14.33
N LEU A 23 -6.99 1.88 14.17
CA LEU A 23 -7.71 1.58 12.92
C LEU A 23 -8.06 2.89 12.24
N PHE A 24 -7.64 3.08 10.99
CA PHE A 24 -7.86 4.32 10.25
C PHE A 24 -8.13 4.07 8.76
N VAL A 25 -8.68 5.09 8.11
CA VAL A 25 -8.88 5.10 6.65
C VAL A 25 -7.72 5.87 6.02
N GLN A 26 -6.95 5.23 5.14
CA GLN A 26 -5.76 5.83 4.51
C GLN A 26 -6.02 7.22 3.93
N SER A 27 -7.14 7.40 3.22
CA SER A 27 -7.48 8.69 2.59
C SER A 27 -7.78 9.82 3.57
N HIS A 28 -7.92 9.52 4.87
CA HIS A 28 -8.07 10.54 5.91
C HIS A 28 -6.71 11.03 6.47
N VAL A 29 -5.59 10.48 5.99
CA VAL A 29 -4.23 10.83 6.42
C VAL A 29 -3.49 11.48 5.23
N PRO A 30 -3.59 12.81 5.05
CA PRO A 30 -2.99 13.50 3.91
C PRO A 30 -1.46 13.34 3.83
N GLU A 31 -0.80 13.14 4.96
CA GLU A 31 0.65 12.93 5.06
C GLU A 31 1.13 11.72 4.27
N VAL A 32 0.28 10.70 4.09
CA VAL A 32 0.58 9.54 3.23
C VAL A 32 0.79 10.00 1.78
N MET A 33 -0.02 10.93 1.29
CA MET A 33 0.10 11.45 -0.07
C MET A 33 1.31 12.36 -0.24
N GLU A 34 1.62 13.17 0.77
CA GLU A 34 2.81 14.01 0.79
C GLU A 34 4.08 13.16 0.74
N LEU A 35 4.16 12.15 1.61
CA LEU A 35 5.29 11.23 1.65
C LEU A 35 5.38 10.38 0.37
N HIS A 36 4.25 9.87 -0.14
CA HIS A 36 4.21 9.16 -1.43
C HIS A 36 4.79 10.02 -2.56
N THR A 37 4.46 11.31 -2.59
CA THR A 37 4.97 12.24 -3.60
C THR A 37 6.49 12.38 -3.49
N LEU A 38 7.02 12.59 -2.28
CA LEU A 38 8.46 12.70 -2.05
C LEU A 38 9.20 11.42 -2.41
N LEU A 39 8.70 10.25 -1.99
CA LEU A 39 9.28 8.95 -2.32
C LEU A 39 9.22 8.68 -3.83
N GLY A 40 8.15 9.12 -4.51
CA GLY A 40 8.00 9.02 -5.96
C GLY A 40 9.09 9.77 -6.73
N MET A 41 9.58 10.89 -6.20
CA MET A 41 10.64 11.67 -6.83
C MET A 41 12.01 10.98 -6.78
N ILE A 42 12.22 10.07 -5.84
CA ILE A 42 13.50 9.36 -5.65
C ILE A 42 13.44 7.90 -6.09
N THR A 43 12.26 7.37 -6.40
CA THR A 43 12.09 5.96 -6.78
C THR A 43 12.30 5.76 -8.28
N PRO A 44 13.31 4.99 -8.73
CA PRO A 44 13.51 4.76 -10.15
C PRO A 44 12.36 3.96 -10.76
N LEU A 45 11.79 4.46 -11.87
CA LEU A 45 10.68 3.79 -12.58
C LEU A 45 11.01 2.33 -12.96
N GLY A 46 12.27 2.05 -13.31
CA GLY A 46 12.71 0.71 -13.65
C GLY A 46 12.55 -0.31 -12.51
N TRP A 47 12.58 0.14 -11.25
CA TRP A 47 12.33 -0.73 -10.09
C TRP A 47 10.86 -1.18 -10.08
N LEU A 48 9.94 -0.23 -10.27
CA LEU A 48 8.49 -0.47 -10.27
C LEU A 48 8.04 -1.36 -11.43
N LEU A 49 8.58 -1.13 -12.64
CA LEU A 49 8.24 -1.93 -13.82
C LEU A 49 8.70 -3.40 -13.73
N ARG A 50 9.60 -3.73 -12.79
CA ARG A 50 10.08 -5.10 -12.57
C ARG A 50 9.23 -5.90 -11.59
N VAL A 51 8.39 -5.23 -10.80
CA VAL A 51 7.52 -5.87 -9.80
C VAL A 51 6.61 -6.93 -10.47
N PRO A 52 6.61 -8.19 -10.01
CA PRO A 52 5.81 -9.26 -10.63
C PRO A 52 4.30 -8.97 -10.67
N THR A 53 3.73 -8.50 -9.56
CA THR A 53 2.29 -8.19 -9.44
C THR A 53 1.86 -7.10 -10.42
N PHE A 54 2.72 -6.11 -10.68
CA PHE A 54 2.48 -5.11 -11.72
C PHE A 54 2.38 -5.76 -13.11
N LYS A 55 3.35 -6.62 -13.47
CA LYS A 55 3.37 -7.30 -14.77
C LYS A 55 2.16 -8.22 -14.95
N GLU A 56 1.76 -8.93 -13.91
CA GLU A 56 0.58 -9.79 -13.94
C GLU A 56 -0.70 -8.99 -14.14
N LYS A 57 -0.91 -7.93 -13.36
CA LYS A 57 -2.09 -7.05 -13.51
C LYS A 57 -2.11 -6.35 -14.87
N ALA A 58 -0.95 -5.91 -15.37
CA ALA A 58 -0.83 -5.32 -16.71
C ALA A 58 -1.19 -6.31 -17.83
N LYS A 59 -0.83 -7.60 -17.69
CA LYS A 59 -1.22 -8.65 -18.62
C LYS A 59 -2.71 -8.98 -18.56
N LEU A 60 -3.29 -9.04 -17.36
CA LEU A 60 -4.70 -9.35 -17.15
C LEU A 60 -5.62 -8.20 -17.58
N GLN A 61 -5.17 -6.96 -17.43
CA GLN A 61 -5.96 -5.76 -17.70
C GLN A 61 -5.17 -4.75 -18.57
N PRO A 62 -4.81 -5.09 -19.81
CA PRO A 62 -3.91 -4.28 -20.64
C PRO A 62 -4.50 -2.91 -21.02
N LYS A 63 -5.84 -2.76 -20.96
CA LYS A 63 -6.53 -1.50 -21.22
C LYS A 63 -6.64 -0.58 -19.99
N ASN A 64 -6.18 -1.02 -18.82
CA ASN A 64 -6.31 -0.30 -17.55
C ASN A 64 -4.97 -0.22 -16.80
N ILE A 65 -3.90 0.09 -17.53
CA ILE A 65 -2.58 0.34 -16.94
C ILE A 65 -2.48 1.84 -16.65
N ASN A 66 -2.62 2.21 -15.37
CA ASN A 66 -2.54 3.60 -14.92
C ASN A 66 -1.34 3.83 -14.00
N TYR A 67 -1.01 5.11 -13.78
CA TYR A 67 0.12 5.50 -12.93
C TYR A 67 0.00 4.94 -11.51
N GLY A 68 -1.19 4.94 -10.93
CA GLY A 68 -1.42 4.40 -9.59
C GLY A 68 -1.09 2.91 -9.49
N LEU A 69 -1.33 2.13 -10.55
CA LEU A 69 -0.98 0.70 -10.59
C LEU A 69 0.54 0.49 -10.54
N VAL A 70 1.31 1.31 -11.25
CA VAL A 70 2.78 1.26 -11.25
C VAL A 70 3.35 1.81 -9.94
N GLY A 71 2.78 2.90 -9.44
CA GLY A 71 3.22 3.62 -8.25
C GLY A 71 2.77 3.01 -6.92
N TYR A 72 1.92 1.98 -6.95
CA TYR A 72 1.40 1.32 -5.74
C TYR A 72 2.47 0.92 -4.72
N PRO A 73 3.63 0.34 -5.11
CA PRO A 73 4.67 -0.02 -4.15
C PRO A 73 5.24 1.20 -3.41
N VAL A 74 5.29 2.37 -4.06
CA VAL A 74 5.74 3.64 -3.44
C VAL A 74 4.71 4.13 -2.43
N LEU A 75 3.42 4.01 -2.76
CA LEU A 75 2.34 4.32 -1.83
C LEU A 75 2.38 3.40 -0.59
N MET A 76 2.55 2.10 -0.80
CA MET A 76 2.71 1.13 0.29
C MET A 76 3.94 1.44 1.16
N THR A 77 5.03 1.92 0.55
CA THR A 77 6.23 2.36 1.30
C THR A 77 5.90 3.57 2.17
N ALA A 78 5.13 4.54 1.66
CA ALA A 78 4.68 5.68 2.45
C ALA A 78 3.80 5.24 3.64
N ASP A 79 2.88 4.29 3.42
CA ASP A 79 2.03 3.72 4.49
C ASP A 79 2.85 3.04 5.60
N ILE A 80 4.01 2.47 5.29
CA ILE A 80 4.88 1.78 6.27
C ILE A 80 5.78 2.78 7.01
N VAL A 81 6.48 3.63 6.27
CA VAL A 81 7.54 4.49 6.81
C VAL A 81 6.97 5.63 7.64
N LEU A 82 5.80 6.15 7.29
CA LEU A 82 5.15 7.24 8.04
C LEU A 82 4.97 6.90 9.54
N TYR A 83 4.66 5.64 9.84
CA TYR A 83 4.45 5.15 11.20
C TYR A 83 5.66 4.44 11.81
N LYS A 84 6.80 4.41 11.09
CA LYS A 84 8.03 3.73 11.53
C LYS A 84 7.79 2.27 11.93
N ALA A 85 6.99 1.55 11.16
CA ALA A 85 6.64 0.16 11.48
C ALA A 85 7.88 -0.75 11.44
N GLU A 86 8.11 -1.50 12.53
CA GLU A 86 9.22 -2.46 12.62
C GLU A 86 8.87 -3.83 12.02
N VAL A 87 7.59 -4.19 12.05
CA VAL A 87 7.07 -5.47 11.54
C VAL A 87 5.84 -5.20 10.67
N VAL A 88 5.85 -5.73 9.45
CA VAL A 88 4.77 -5.55 8.47
C VAL A 88 4.32 -6.92 7.96
N PRO A 89 3.17 -7.45 8.41
CA PRO A 89 2.65 -8.73 7.96
C PRO A 89 2.10 -8.60 6.54
N VAL A 90 2.58 -9.45 5.62
CA VAL A 90 2.17 -9.42 4.21
C VAL A 90 2.07 -10.85 3.64
N GLY A 91 1.26 -11.02 2.59
CA GLY A 91 1.26 -12.24 1.78
C GLY A 91 2.52 -12.37 0.92
N GLU A 92 2.80 -13.58 0.43
CA GLU A 92 3.98 -13.88 -0.40
C GLU A 92 4.03 -13.01 -1.67
N ASP A 93 2.87 -12.71 -2.26
CA ASP A 93 2.70 -11.88 -3.45
C ASP A 93 3.12 -10.41 -3.23
N GLN A 94 3.12 -9.96 -1.96
CA GLN A 94 3.46 -8.60 -1.58
C GLN A 94 4.92 -8.44 -1.13
N LEU A 95 5.68 -9.54 -0.99
CA LEU A 95 7.10 -9.49 -0.61
C LEU A 95 7.93 -8.54 -1.49
N PRO A 96 7.77 -8.50 -2.84
CA PRO A 96 8.52 -7.56 -3.67
C PRO A 96 8.25 -6.08 -3.33
N HIS A 97 7.06 -5.74 -2.83
CA HIS A 97 6.75 -4.38 -2.40
C HIS A 97 7.44 -4.05 -1.07
N LEU A 98 7.48 -5.02 -0.14
CA LEU A 98 8.17 -4.85 1.14
C LEU A 98 9.69 -4.67 0.95
N GLU A 99 10.29 -5.39 0.01
CA GLU A 99 11.71 -5.19 -0.32
C GLU A 99 12.00 -3.81 -0.92
N LEU A 100 11.07 -3.26 -1.72
CA LEU A 100 11.17 -1.87 -2.18
C LEU A 100 11.10 -0.87 -1.01
N ALA A 101 10.28 -1.15 0.00
CA ALA A 101 10.15 -0.28 1.18
C ALA A 101 11.41 -0.26 2.08
N LYS A 102 12.30 -1.25 1.93
CA LYS A 102 13.58 -1.34 2.66
C LYS A 102 14.77 -0.73 1.90
N SER A 103 14.61 -0.45 0.61
CA SER A 103 15.68 0.00 -0.30
C SER A 103 15.92 1.50 -0.22
#